data_AF-A0A1S8AY33-F1
#
_entry.id   AF-A0A1S8AY33-F1
#
_cell.length_a   1.000
_cell.length_b   1.000
_cell.length_c   1.000
_cell.angle_alpha   90.00
_cell.angle_beta   90.00
_cell.angle_gamma   90.00
#
_symmetry.space_group_name_H-M   'P 1'
#
loop_
_entity.id
_entity.type
_entity.pdbx_description
1 polymer ?
#
loop_
_entity_poly.entity_id
_entity_poly.type
_entity_poly.pdbx_seq_one_letter_code
_entity_poly.pdbx_strand_id
1 'polypeptide(L)'
;MYGRFEGRHISMSERESAAVDRGDSPVNWRQTSSGVTLYEEGNADAWIHAEFEAGVDPEHRLFMVCDECGAVFAQRSKPGNGTVCGDCGTAFDHATRD
;
A
#
# COMPACT_ATOMS: atom_id res chain seq x y z
N MET A 1 4.18 11.55 -52.19
CA MET A 1 5.27 12.05 -51.32
C MET A 1 4.70 12.27 -49.95
N TYR A 2 4.94 11.35 -49.03
CA TYR A 2 4.40 11.37 -47.66
C TYR A 2 5.26 12.34 -46.84
N GLY A 3 4.64 13.41 -46.34
CA GLY A 3 5.27 14.42 -45.49
C GLY A 3 5.52 13.87 -44.09
N ARG A 4 6.76 14.02 -43.66
CA ARG A 4 7.36 13.57 -42.41
C ARG A 4 6.58 14.10 -41.19
N PHE A 5 6.05 13.20 -40.37
CA PHE A 5 5.52 13.54 -39.04
C PHE A 5 6.69 13.95 -38.16
N GLU A 6 6.82 15.25 -37.88
CA GLU A 6 7.74 15.76 -36.85
C GLU A 6 7.12 15.41 -35.49
N GLY A 7 7.45 14.23 -34.99
CA GLY A 7 7.17 13.86 -33.61
C GLY A 7 7.92 14.84 -32.71
N ARG A 8 7.19 15.81 -32.15
CA ARG A 8 7.69 16.66 -31.07
C ARG A 8 8.10 15.71 -29.95
N HIS A 9 9.40 15.49 -29.82
CA HIS A 9 9.97 14.68 -28.76
C HIS A 9 9.78 15.47 -27.47
N ILE A 10 8.65 15.23 -26.78
CA ILE A 10 8.41 15.76 -25.44
C ILE A 10 9.49 15.12 -24.59
N SER A 11 10.48 15.92 -24.19
CA SER A 11 11.56 15.43 -23.35
C SER A 11 10.95 14.96 -22.02
N MET A 12 11.41 13.82 -21.49
CA MET A 12 11.01 13.38 -20.15
C MET A 12 11.34 14.44 -19.07
N SER A 13 12.26 15.38 -19.36
CA SER A 13 12.54 16.54 -18.49
C SER A 13 11.44 17.61 -18.48
N GLU A 14 10.53 17.65 -19.46
CA GLU A 14 9.38 18.58 -19.44
C GLU A 14 8.19 18.02 -18.64
N ARG A 15 8.15 16.69 -18.41
CA ARG A 15 7.15 16.08 -17.51
C ARG A 15 7.43 16.37 -16.04
N GLU A 16 8.65 16.81 -15.74
CA GLU A 16 9.16 16.99 -14.39
C GLU A 16 9.13 18.47 -13.97
N SER A 17 8.03 19.19 -14.21
CA SER A 17 7.88 20.56 -13.67
C SER A 17 6.45 21.04 -13.47
N ALA A 18 5.44 20.19 -13.64
CA ALA A 18 4.17 20.37 -12.94
C ALA A 18 4.27 19.68 -11.56
N ALA A 19 5.32 20.00 -10.80
CA ALA A 19 5.24 19.89 -9.37
C ALA A 19 4.11 20.84 -9.00
N VAL A 20 2.91 20.29 -8.83
CA VAL A 20 1.81 20.97 -8.15
C VAL A 20 2.47 21.57 -6.93
N ASP A 21 2.43 22.90 -6.83
CA ASP A 21 2.72 23.63 -5.61
C ASP A 21 1.74 23.04 -4.59
N ARG A 22 2.17 21.95 -3.95
CA ARG A 22 1.50 21.37 -2.80
C ARG A 22 1.74 22.44 -1.77
N GLY A 23 0.84 23.42 -1.74
CA GLY A 23 0.88 24.49 -0.78
C GLY A 23 1.26 23.86 0.55
N ASP A 24 2.22 24.49 1.22
CA ASP A 24 2.88 24.03 2.45
C ASP A 24 1.91 23.98 3.65
N SER A 25 0.64 23.67 3.39
CA SER A 25 -0.40 23.48 4.36
C SER A 25 -0.24 22.07 4.94
N PRO A 26 0.13 21.94 6.22
CA PRO A 26 0.17 20.65 6.88
C PRO A 26 -1.24 20.02 6.84
N VAL A 27 -1.31 18.73 6.52
CA VAL A 27 -2.58 17.98 6.55
C VAL A 27 -2.96 17.71 8.00
N ASN A 28 -4.20 18.03 8.38
CA ASN A 28 -4.67 17.69 9.71
C ASN A 28 -4.86 16.18 9.85
N TRP A 29 -4.37 15.60 10.95
CA TRP A 29 -4.48 14.17 11.22
C TRP A 29 -4.63 13.88 12.70
N ARG A 30 -5.28 12.75 13.01
CA ARG A 30 -5.38 12.20 14.37
C ARG A 30 -5.22 10.68 14.33
N GLN A 31 -4.64 10.13 15.40
CA GLN A 31 -4.46 8.69 15.57
C GLN A 31 -5.21 8.20 16.81
N THR A 32 -5.81 7.02 16.69
CA THR A 32 -6.38 6.26 17.81
C THR A 32 -5.63 4.94 17.93
N SER A 33 -5.96 4.13 18.94
CA SER A 33 -5.46 2.76 19.06
C SER A 33 -5.89 1.85 17.90
N SER A 34 -6.92 2.22 17.14
CA SER A 34 -7.52 1.42 16.08
C SER A 34 -7.23 1.93 14.67
N GLY A 35 -6.57 3.08 14.49
CA GLY A 35 -6.32 3.61 13.16
C GLY A 35 -5.85 5.06 13.12
N VAL A 36 -5.85 5.61 11.91
CA VAL A 36 -5.50 7.00 11.60
C VAL A 36 -6.63 7.65 10.81
N THR A 37 -6.90 8.92 11.07
CA THR A 37 -7.81 9.76 10.27
C THR A 37 -7.06 10.99 9.79
N LEU A 38 -7.09 11.24 8.48
CA LEU A 38 -6.73 12.54 7.89
C LEU A 38 -8.02 13.31 7.60
N TYR A 39 -8.02 14.62 7.81
CA TYR A 39 -9.22 15.45 7.66
C TYR A 39 -8.88 16.89 7.26
N GLU A 40 -9.89 17.64 6.84
CA GLU A 40 -9.82 19.09 6.62
C GLU A 40 -10.64 19.84 7.67
N GLU A 41 -10.07 20.90 8.26
CA GLU A 41 -10.77 21.66 9.29
C GLU A 41 -11.77 22.62 8.64
N GLY A 42 -13.05 22.47 8.97
CA GLY A 42 -14.14 23.24 8.35
C GLY A 42 -14.85 22.54 7.19
N ASN A 43 -14.41 21.35 6.79
CA ASN A 43 -15.14 20.48 5.87
C ASN A 43 -15.33 19.08 6.45
N ALA A 44 -16.50 18.83 7.04
CA ALA A 44 -16.82 17.57 7.71
C ALA A 44 -16.88 16.36 6.77
N ASP A 45 -17.06 16.58 5.46
CA ASP A 45 -17.14 15.51 4.46
C ASP A 45 -15.78 15.16 3.85
N ALA A 46 -14.73 15.93 4.14
CA ALA A 46 -13.38 15.73 3.64
C ALA A 46 -12.51 14.97 4.66
N TRP A 47 -12.62 13.64 4.68
CA TRP A 47 -11.79 12.78 5.54
C TRP A 47 -11.39 11.47 4.87
N ILE A 48 -10.25 10.93 5.30
CA ILE A 48 -9.75 9.58 4.97
C ILE A 48 -9.51 8.84 6.29
N HIS A 49 -10.07 7.64 6.44
CA HIS A 49 -9.82 6.77 7.60
C HIS A 49 -9.10 5.49 7.16
N ALA A 50 -8.05 5.14 7.89
CA ALA A 50 -7.36 3.87 7.78
C ALA A 50 -7.42 3.16 9.13
N GLU A 51 -7.96 1.94 9.16
CA GLU A 51 -7.97 1.10 10.34
C GLU A 51 -6.67 0.31 10.43
N PHE A 52 -6.13 0.20 11.64
CA PHE A 52 -5.09 -0.77 11.91
C PHE A 52 -5.76 -2.14 12.01
N GLU A 53 -5.65 -2.93 10.95
CA GLU A 53 -5.81 -4.37 11.10
C GLU A 53 -4.62 -4.87 11.90
N ALA A 54 -4.81 -5.00 13.21
CA ALA A 54 -3.87 -5.70 14.06
C ALA A 54 -3.78 -7.14 13.54
N GLY A 55 -2.68 -7.44 12.84
CA GLY A 55 -2.14 -8.79 12.85
C GLY A 55 -1.99 -9.27 14.29
N VAL A 56 -1.80 -10.58 14.44
CA VAL A 56 -1.62 -11.20 15.74
C VAL A 56 -0.55 -10.44 16.57
N ASP A 57 -0.81 -10.24 17.87
CA ASP A 57 0.09 -9.53 18.80
C ASP A 57 1.54 -9.99 18.58
N PRO A 58 2.56 -9.11 18.55
CA PRO A 58 3.97 -9.51 18.46
C PRO A 58 4.35 -10.78 19.23
N GLU A 59 3.83 -10.97 20.45
CA GLU A 59 4.12 -12.14 21.30
C GLU A 59 3.36 -13.42 20.89
N HIS A 60 2.36 -13.29 20.04
CA HIS A 60 1.49 -14.34 19.53
C HIS A 60 1.61 -14.55 18.01
N ARG A 61 2.46 -13.78 17.31
CA ARG A 61 2.60 -13.87 15.84
C ARG A 61 2.97 -15.29 15.42
N LEU A 62 2.09 -15.89 14.64
CA LEU A 62 2.40 -17.10 13.92
C LEU A 62 3.50 -16.79 12.90
N PHE A 63 4.46 -17.70 12.78
CA PHE A 63 5.46 -17.64 11.73
C PHE A 63 4.99 -18.48 10.56
N MET A 64 5.10 -17.92 9.37
CA MET A 64 4.92 -18.61 8.09
C MET A 64 6.30 -18.96 7.55
N VAL A 65 6.46 -20.20 7.09
CA VAL A 65 7.64 -20.64 6.32
C VAL A 65 7.19 -20.83 4.88
N CYS A 66 7.90 -20.23 3.93
CA CYS A 66 7.65 -20.44 2.51
C CYS A 66 8.27 -21.77 2.05
N ASP A 67 7.46 -22.69 1.52
CA ASP A 67 7.96 -23.99 1.04
C ASP A 67 8.87 -23.88 -0.20
N GLU A 68 8.75 -22.81 -0.99
CA GLU A 68 9.53 -22.63 -2.23
C GLU A 68 10.91 -22.02 -1.98
N CYS A 69 11.02 -20.94 -1.18
CA CYS A 69 12.29 -20.25 -0.95
C CYS A 69 12.84 -20.41 0.49
N GLY A 70 12.09 -21.05 1.39
CA GLY A 70 12.49 -21.25 2.79
C GLY A 70 12.43 -20.00 3.66
N ALA A 71 11.96 -18.87 3.14
CA ALA A 71 11.89 -17.63 3.89
C ALA A 71 10.86 -17.71 5.03
N VAL A 72 11.22 -17.14 6.19
CA VAL A 72 10.41 -17.15 7.41
C VAL A 72 9.88 -15.75 7.68
N PHE A 73 8.57 -15.60 7.76
CA PHE A 73 7.92 -14.30 7.97
C PHE A 73 7.00 -14.35 9.19
N ALA A 74 7.07 -13.33 10.03
CA ALA A 74 6.02 -13.11 11.01
C ALA A 74 4.72 -12.76 10.26
N GLN A 75 3.64 -13.47 10.57
CA GLN A 75 2.33 -13.20 9.99
C GLN A 75 1.82 -11.85 10.50
N ARG A 76 1.68 -10.86 9.60
CA ARG A 76 1.30 -9.48 9.93
C ARG A 76 -0.17 -9.17 9.68
N SER A 77 -0.88 -10.05 8.98
CA SER A 77 -2.30 -9.96 8.70
C SER A 77 -3.05 -11.11 9.37
N LYS A 78 -4.37 -10.95 9.53
CA LYS A 78 -5.23 -12.03 10.04
C LYS A 78 -5.09 -13.27 9.13
N PRO A 79 -5.07 -14.50 9.68
CA PRO A 79 -5.09 -15.70 8.86
C PRO A 79 -6.30 -15.68 7.92
N GLY A 80 -6.06 -15.90 6.64
CA GLY A 80 -7.09 -15.98 5.60
C GLY A 80 -6.98 -17.28 4.81
N ASN A 81 -7.70 -17.38 3.70
CA ASN A 81 -7.72 -18.59 2.86
C ASN A 81 -6.51 -18.70 1.91
N GLY A 82 -5.52 -17.83 2.03
CA GLY A 82 -4.35 -17.83 1.18
C GLY A 82 -3.29 -16.84 1.65
N THR A 83 -2.07 -17.03 1.16
CA THR A 83 -0.90 -16.23 1.52
C THR A 83 0.05 -16.11 0.32
N VAL A 84 0.69 -14.95 0.15
CA VAL A 84 1.72 -14.74 -0.87
C VAL A 84 3.06 -14.50 -0.17
N CYS A 85 4.11 -15.19 -0.61
CA CYS A 85 5.47 -14.99 -0.12
C CYS A 85 5.96 -13.59 -0.53
N GLY A 86 6.35 -12.77 0.45
CA GLY A 86 6.88 -11.43 0.18
C GLY A 86 8.26 -11.39 -0.47
N ASP A 87 8.96 -12.53 -0.51
CA ASP A 87 10.32 -12.63 -1.07
C ASP A 87 10.33 -13.22 -2.49
N CYS A 88 9.78 -14.43 -2.69
CA CYS A 88 9.75 -15.07 -4.01
C CYS A 88 8.44 -14.88 -4.79
N GLY A 89 7.39 -14.33 -4.17
CA GLY A 89 6.10 -14.10 -4.82
C GLY A 89 5.19 -15.32 -4.96
N THR A 90 5.59 -16.50 -4.50
CA THR A 90 4.73 -17.69 -4.57
C THR A 90 3.45 -17.50 -3.77
N ALA A 91 2.30 -17.81 -4.37
CA ALA A 91 1.01 -17.83 -3.72
C ALA A 91 0.65 -19.24 -3.25
N PHE A 92 0.09 -19.34 -2.05
CA PHE A 92 -0.38 -20.58 -1.44
C PHE A 92 -1.86 -20.40 -1.04
N ASP A 93 -2.70 -21.37 -1.42
CA ASP A 93 -4.10 -21.43 -0.98
C ASP A 93 -4.23 -22.35 0.23
N HIS A 94 -4.90 -21.85 1.27
CA HIS A 94 -5.17 -22.56 2.52
C HIS A 94 -6.68 -22.82 2.60
N ALA A 95 -7.17 -23.80 1.83
CA ALA A 95 -8.55 -24.24 1.96
C ALA A 95 -8.80 -24.81 3.36
N THR A 96 -9.89 -24.39 4.01
CA THR A 96 -10.38 -25.05 5.22
C THR A 96 -10.81 -26.47 4.85
N ARG A 97 -10.11 -27.48 5.37
CA ARG A 97 -10.56 -28.88 5.25
C ARG A 97 -11.80 -29.01 6.14
N ASP A 98 -12.93 -29.36 5.53
CA ASP A 98 -14.16 -29.82 6.19
C ASP A 98 -13.89 -31.13 6.97
#